data_AF-A0A1F9K5D3-F1
#
_entry.id   AF-A0A1F9K5D3-F1
#
_cell.length_a   1.000
_cell.length_b   1.000
_cell.length_c   1.000
_cell.angle_alpha   90.00
_cell.angle_beta   90.00
_cell.angle_gamma   90.00
#
_symmetry.space_group_name_H-M   'P 1'
#
loop_
_entity.id
_entity.type
_entity.pdbx_description
1 polymer ?
#
loop_
_entity_poly.entity_id
_entity_poly.type
_entity_poly.pdbx_seq_one_letter_code
_entity_poly.pdbx_strand_id
1 'polypeptide(L)'
;MRVIPYQQKLTSQNIMEIIKDYDIIVDGCDNFPTRYLVNDACVLAKKPNVHGSIFQFEGQATVFYPGKGPCYRCLYPEPPPADMAPSCQEAGVLGVLPGLIGVIQALETIKLILGKGDSLVGKLICFNTLGMEINTLKLKADPACPMCGEKPTIHSLIDYEEFCSLRAAAHAA
;
A
#
# COMPACT_ATOMS: atom_id res chain seq x y z
N MET A 1 13.48 -2.14 -23.32
CA MET A 1 12.52 -2.09 -22.19
C MET A 1 11.16 -2.49 -22.73
N ARG A 2 10.48 -3.47 -22.12
CA ARG A 2 9.12 -3.88 -22.49
C ARG A 2 8.16 -3.32 -21.43
N VAL A 3 7.12 -2.61 -21.87
CA VAL A 3 6.06 -2.09 -21.01
C VAL A 3 4.75 -2.76 -21.43
N ILE A 4 4.02 -3.34 -20.49
CA ILE A 4 2.71 -3.97 -20.73
C ILE A 4 1.66 -3.12 -20.01
N PRO A 5 0.93 -2.25 -20.72
CA PRO A 5 -0.09 -1.41 -20.11
C PRO A 5 -1.38 -2.19 -19.85
N TYR A 6 -2.03 -1.92 -18.73
CA TYR A 6 -3.40 -2.36 -18.45
C TYR A 6 -4.28 -1.11 -18.35
N GLN A 7 -5.08 -0.83 -19.38
CA GLN A 7 -6.02 0.30 -19.39
C GLN A 7 -7.35 -0.09 -18.75
N GLN A 8 -7.28 -0.55 -17.49
CA GLN A 8 -8.43 -0.94 -16.71
C GLN A 8 -8.19 -0.62 -15.24
N LYS A 9 -9.26 -0.33 -14.52
CA LYS A 9 -9.20 -0.17 -13.07
C LYS A 9 -8.86 -1.50 -12.42
N LEU A 10 -8.01 -1.49 -11.39
CA LEU A 10 -7.78 -2.67 -10.56
C LEU A 10 -9.02 -2.95 -9.71
N THR A 11 -9.51 -4.19 -9.78
CA THR A 11 -10.66 -4.66 -9.00
C THR A 11 -10.35 -6.05 -8.42
N SER A 12 -11.20 -6.50 -7.50
CA SER A 12 -11.08 -7.84 -6.91
C SER A 12 -11.16 -8.97 -7.94
N GLN A 13 -11.83 -8.73 -9.08
CA GLN A 13 -11.99 -9.72 -10.15
C GLN A 13 -10.78 -9.83 -11.07
N ASN A 14 -9.94 -8.80 -11.20
CA ASN A 14 -8.83 -8.79 -12.16
C ASN A 14 -7.43 -8.78 -11.54
N ILE A 15 -7.27 -8.31 -10.29
CA ILE A 15 -5.93 -8.06 -9.74
C ILE A 15 -5.09 -9.33 -9.64
N MET A 16 -5.68 -10.46 -9.24
CA MET A 16 -4.94 -11.73 -9.10
C MET A 16 -4.39 -12.22 -10.43
N GLU A 17 -5.16 -12.06 -11.51
CA GLU A 17 -4.74 -12.42 -12.86
C GLU A 17 -3.64 -11.50 -13.38
N ILE A 18 -3.71 -10.21 -13.04
CA ILE A 18 -2.69 -9.22 -13.44
C ILE A 18 -1.37 -9.47 -12.69
N ILE A 19 -1.41 -9.60 -11.36
CA ILE A 19 -0.18 -9.64 -10.55
C ILE A 19 0.57 -10.97 -10.63
N LYS A 20 -0.06 -12.04 -11.11
CA LYS A 20 0.54 -13.40 -11.11
C LYS A 20 1.88 -13.45 -11.84
N ASP A 21 2.02 -12.69 -12.92
CA ASP A 21 3.19 -12.70 -13.81
C ASP A 21 4.31 -11.73 -13.35
N TYR A 22 4.13 -11.03 -12.22
CA TYR A 22 5.09 -10.03 -11.72
C TYR A 22 5.70 -10.44 -10.37
N ASP A 23 7.01 -10.30 -10.20
CA ASP A 23 7.70 -10.70 -8.96
C ASP A 23 7.53 -9.72 -7.81
N ILE A 24 7.49 -8.42 -8.12
CA ILE A 24 7.43 -7.32 -7.14
C ILE A 24 6.34 -6.35 -7.60
N ILE A 25 5.48 -5.95 -6.67
CA ILE A 25 4.43 -4.96 -6.91
C ILE A 25 4.87 -3.63 -6.32
N VAL A 26 4.70 -2.54 -7.07
CA VAL A 26 5.00 -1.18 -6.62
C VAL A 26 3.68 -0.42 -6.53
N ASP A 27 3.27 -0.08 -5.31
CA ASP A 27 2.00 0.56 -5.01
C ASP A 27 2.17 2.08 -4.89
N GLY A 28 1.75 2.80 -5.94
CA GLY A 28 1.66 4.26 -5.97
C GLY A 28 0.21 4.75 -6.01
N CYS A 29 -0.74 3.99 -5.46
CA CYS A 29 -2.16 4.30 -5.55
C CYS A 29 -2.56 5.47 -4.61
N ASP A 30 -3.48 6.30 -5.08
CA ASP A 30 -3.89 7.56 -4.46
C ASP A 30 -5.15 7.45 -3.58
N ASN A 31 -5.72 6.25 -3.46
CA ASN A 31 -6.95 6.00 -2.72
C ASN A 31 -6.83 4.76 -1.83
N PHE A 32 -7.56 4.77 -0.71
CA PHE A 32 -7.55 3.66 0.24
C PHE A 32 -8.06 2.34 -0.35
N PRO A 33 -9.19 2.29 -1.09
CA PRO A 33 -9.70 1.03 -1.64
C PRO A 33 -8.65 0.23 -2.42
N THR A 34 -7.92 0.91 -3.31
CA THR A 34 -6.88 0.26 -4.12
C THR A 34 -5.69 -0.19 -3.27
N ARG A 35 -5.26 0.59 -2.27
CA ARG A 35 -4.18 0.21 -1.35
C ARG A 35 -4.51 -1.08 -0.58
N TYR A 36 -5.73 -1.19 -0.05
CA TYR A 36 -6.19 -2.41 0.63
C TYR A 36 -6.29 -3.59 -0.34
N LEU A 37 -6.84 -3.38 -1.53
CA LEU A 37 -6.91 -4.41 -2.57
C LEU A 37 -5.53 -4.95 -2.95
N VAL A 38 -4.58 -4.05 -3.24
CA VAL A 38 -3.20 -4.40 -3.62
C VAL A 38 -2.49 -5.12 -2.48
N ASN A 39 -2.62 -4.63 -1.25
CA ASN A 39 -2.06 -5.32 -0.08
C ASN A 39 -2.58 -6.75 0.02
N ASP A 40 -3.89 -6.92 -0.01
CA ASP A 40 -4.51 -8.22 0.24
C ASP A 40 -4.16 -9.21 -0.86
N ALA A 41 -4.17 -8.75 -2.13
CA ALA A 41 -3.74 -9.55 -3.26
C ALA A 41 -2.27 -9.95 -3.16
N CYS A 42 -1.39 -9.04 -2.73
CA CYS A 42 0.03 -9.33 -2.51
C CYS A 42 0.23 -10.35 -1.38
N VAL A 43 -0.50 -10.24 -0.27
CA VAL A 43 -0.46 -11.21 0.84
C VAL A 43 -0.89 -12.59 0.36
N LEU A 44 -2.03 -12.69 -0.34
CA LEU A 44 -2.55 -13.96 -0.88
C LEU A 44 -1.62 -14.57 -1.93
N ALA A 45 -1.04 -13.76 -2.81
CA ALA A 45 -0.09 -14.19 -3.84
C ALA A 45 1.35 -14.38 -3.31
N LYS A 46 1.63 -14.04 -2.05
CA LYS A 46 2.96 -14.04 -1.42
C LYS A 46 4.00 -13.19 -2.16
N LYS A 47 3.57 -12.05 -2.70
CA LYS A 47 4.41 -11.11 -3.45
C LYS A 47 4.75 -9.87 -2.59
N PRO A 48 5.98 -9.35 -2.64
CA PRO A 48 6.31 -8.10 -1.97
C PRO A 48 5.59 -6.91 -2.61
N ASN A 49 5.11 -6.00 -1.76
CA ASN A 49 4.52 -4.72 -2.13
C ASN A 49 5.43 -3.57 -1.65
N VAL A 50 6.02 -2.84 -2.59
CA VAL A 50 6.80 -1.63 -2.34
C VAL A 50 5.85 -0.44 -2.30
N HIS A 51 5.49 -0.03 -1.10
CA HIS A 51 4.43 0.92 -0.85
C HIS A 51 4.96 2.35 -0.69
N GLY A 52 4.26 3.29 -1.32
CA GLY A 52 4.43 4.73 -1.12
C GLY A 52 3.09 5.39 -0.87
N SER A 53 3.06 6.39 0.01
CA SER A 53 1.86 7.21 0.24
C SER A 53 2.22 8.65 0.51
N ILE A 54 1.32 9.57 0.18
CA ILE A 54 1.54 11.01 0.26
C ILE A 54 0.27 11.70 0.74
N PHE A 55 0.45 12.69 1.60
CA PHE A 55 -0.60 13.57 2.07
C PHE A 55 -0.04 14.98 2.28
N GLN A 56 -0.52 15.96 1.51
CA GLN A 56 -0.04 17.34 1.55
C GLN A 56 1.48 17.48 1.37
N PHE A 57 2.21 17.64 2.48
CA PHE A 57 3.66 17.84 2.56
C PHE A 57 4.39 16.64 3.20
N GLU A 58 3.67 15.57 3.46
CA GLU A 58 4.20 14.37 4.12
C GLU A 58 4.16 13.19 3.16
N GLY A 59 5.25 12.44 3.10
CA GLY A 59 5.35 11.22 2.33
C GLY A 59 5.79 10.05 3.21
N GLN A 60 5.35 8.85 2.86
CA GLN A 60 5.76 7.63 3.54
C GLN A 60 6.20 6.57 2.53
N ALA A 61 7.14 5.73 2.94
CA ALA A 61 7.59 4.59 2.15
C ALA A 61 7.94 3.39 3.05
N THR A 62 7.56 2.19 2.59
CA THR A 62 7.91 0.92 3.23
C THR A 62 7.85 -0.24 2.23
N VAL A 63 8.30 -1.42 2.65
CA VAL A 63 8.12 -2.67 1.90
C VAL A 63 7.31 -3.64 2.75
N PHE A 64 6.10 -3.97 2.30
CA PHE A 64 5.31 -5.05 2.87
C PHE A 64 5.69 -6.35 2.18
N TYR A 65 6.33 -7.26 2.92
CA TYR A 65 6.77 -8.55 2.39
C TYR A 65 6.10 -9.69 3.17
N PRO A 66 5.05 -10.32 2.61
CA PRO A 66 4.36 -11.45 3.22
C PRO A 66 5.33 -12.54 3.68
N GLY A 67 5.23 -12.94 4.95
CA GLY A 67 6.10 -13.96 5.57
C GLY A 67 7.49 -13.47 6.00
N LYS A 68 7.88 -12.23 5.69
CA LYS A 68 9.15 -11.62 6.14
C LYS A 68 8.95 -10.37 6.99
N GLY A 69 7.73 -9.84 7.08
CA GLY A 69 7.42 -8.64 7.84
C GLY A 69 5.91 -8.36 7.91
N PRO A 70 5.51 -7.18 8.41
CA PRO A 70 4.12 -6.77 8.45
C PRO A 70 3.51 -6.61 7.05
N CYS A 71 2.19 -6.70 6.96
CA CYS A 71 1.42 -6.24 5.80
C CYS A 71 0.84 -4.84 6.08
N TYR A 72 0.20 -4.22 5.07
CA TYR A 72 -0.43 -2.91 5.22
C TYR A 72 -1.46 -2.89 6.36
N ARG A 73 -2.21 -3.98 6.54
CA ARG A 73 -3.19 -4.10 7.64
C ARG A 73 -2.59 -4.24 9.03
N CYS A 74 -1.31 -4.59 9.16
CA CYS A 74 -0.63 -4.49 10.46
C CYS A 74 -0.42 -3.03 10.85
N LEU A 75 -0.33 -2.12 9.87
CA LEU A 75 -0.19 -0.69 10.08
C LEU A 75 -1.57 0.00 10.16
N TYR A 76 -2.47 -0.35 9.26
CA TYR A 76 -3.83 0.20 9.15
C TYR A 76 -4.86 -0.95 9.08
N PRO A 77 -5.39 -1.43 10.21
CA PRO A 77 -6.20 -2.66 10.26
C PRO A 77 -7.45 -2.63 9.40
N GLU A 78 -8.17 -1.50 9.41
CA GLU A 78 -9.42 -1.32 8.68
C GLU A 78 -9.37 -0.06 7.79
N PRO A 79 -10.00 -0.11 6.59
CA PRO A 79 -10.14 1.08 5.77
C PRO A 79 -10.89 2.18 6.53
N PRO A 80 -10.45 3.45 6.40
CA PRO A 80 -11.15 4.56 7.02
C PRO A 80 -12.58 4.68 6.46
N PRO A 81 -13.53 5.23 7.24
CA PRO A 81 -14.85 5.60 6.74
C PRO A 81 -14.75 6.52 5.51
N ALA A 82 -15.65 6.38 4.54
CA ALA A 82 -15.54 7.10 3.27
C ALA A 82 -15.68 8.63 3.42
N ASP A 83 -16.33 9.10 4.48
CA ASP A 83 -16.49 10.51 4.86
C ASP A 83 -15.21 11.12 5.47
N MET A 84 -14.26 10.30 5.94
CA MET A 84 -13.02 10.76 6.58
C MET A 84 -11.80 10.76 5.64
N ALA A 85 -11.97 10.41 4.37
CA ALA A 85 -10.87 10.13 3.46
C ALA A 85 -10.93 10.94 2.16
N PRO A 86 -10.59 12.24 2.18
CA PRO A 86 -10.41 12.98 0.94
C PRO A 86 -9.29 12.35 0.10
N SER A 87 -9.46 12.29 -1.21
CA SER A 87 -8.41 11.83 -2.12
C SER A 87 -7.22 12.80 -2.14
N CYS A 88 -6.03 12.36 -2.58
CA CYS A 88 -4.89 13.27 -2.78
C CYS A 88 -5.22 14.45 -3.72
N GLN A 89 -6.17 14.26 -4.65
CA GLN A 89 -6.66 15.32 -5.54
C GLN A 89 -7.50 16.36 -4.79
N GLU A 90 -8.21 15.96 -3.73
CA GLU A 90 -9.06 16.85 -2.92
C GLU A 90 -8.27 17.58 -1.83
N ALA A 91 -7.26 16.92 -1.24
CA ALA A 91 -6.43 17.49 -0.18
C ALA A 91 -5.30 18.41 -0.68
N GLY A 92 -4.90 18.26 -1.95
CA GLY A 92 -3.73 18.91 -2.53
C GLY A 92 -2.40 18.27 -2.09
N VAL A 93 -1.42 18.23 -2.98
CA VAL A 93 -0.10 17.62 -2.74
C VAL A 93 1.00 18.50 -3.33
N LEU A 94 2.13 18.63 -2.61
CA LEU A 94 3.33 19.24 -3.16
C LEU A 94 3.85 18.41 -4.35
N GLY A 95 3.79 18.94 -5.57
CA GLY A 95 4.01 18.17 -6.81
C GLY A 95 5.36 17.45 -6.93
N VAL A 96 6.40 17.87 -6.19
CA VAL A 96 7.70 17.18 -6.18
C VAL A 96 7.75 15.96 -5.25
N LEU A 97 6.86 15.88 -4.26
CA LEU A 97 6.83 14.83 -3.25
C LEU A 97 6.55 13.43 -3.84
N PRO A 98 5.65 13.26 -4.83
CA PRO A 98 5.52 12.01 -5.57
C PRO A 98 6.82 11.54 -6.22
N GLY A 99 7.62 12.47 -6.75
CA GLY A 99 8.94 12.15 -7.30
C GLY A 99 9.89 11.61 -6.24
N LEU A 100 9.92 12.23 -5.05
CA LEU A 100 10.78 11.82 -3.94
C LEU A 100 10.41 10.41 -3.43
N ILE A 101 9.13 10.17 -3.15
CA ILE A 101 8.65 8.86 -2.70
C ILE A 101 8.82 7.81 -3.79
N GLY A 102 8.55 8.15 -5.05
CA GLY A 102 8.76 7.25 -6.19
C GLY A 102 10.22 6.81 -6.35
N VAL A 103 11.20 7.69 -6.08
CA VAL A 103 12.62 7.34 -6.08
C VAL A 103 12.95 6.35 -4.95
N ILE A 104 12.36 6.53 -3.76
CA ILE A 104 12.52 5.56 -2.66
C ILE A 104 11.92 4.20 -3.05
N GLN A 105 10.72 4.18 -3.64
CA GLN A 105 10.11 2.94 -4.12
C GLN A 105 10.97 2.24 -5.19
N ALA A 106 11.52 2.99 -6.14
CA ALA A 106 12.42 2.43 -7.16
C ALA A 106 13.68 1.83 -6.52
N LEU A 107 14.28 2.53 -5.54
CA LEU A 107 15.45 2.05 -4.82
C LEU A 107 15.16 0.76 -4.05
N GLU A 108 14.05 0.69 -3.32
CA GLU A 108 13.62 -0.54 -2.63
C GLU A 108 13.37 -1.69 -3.60
N THR A 109 12.75 -1.40 -4.74
CA THR A 109 12.51 -2.40 -5.79
C THR A 109 13.82 -2.98 -6.31
N ILE A 110 14.81 -2.12 -6.60
CA ILE A 110 16.14 -2.55 -7.05
C ILE A 110 16.83 -3.41 -5.98
N LYS A 111 16.74 -3.04 -4.70
CA LYS A 111 17.30 -3.84 -3.60
C LYS A 111 16.68 -5.24 -3.52
N LEU A 112 15.35 -5.33 -3.69
CA LEU A 112 14.65 -6.61 -3.73
C LEU A 112 15.07 -7.46 -4.93
N ILE A 113 15.15 -6.87 -6.14
CA ILE A 113 15.61 -7.58 -7.36
C ILE A 113 17.02 -8.13 -7.18
N LEU A 114 17.93 -7.33 -6.62
CA LEU A 114 19.33 -7.71 -6.45
C LEU A 114 19.56 -8.60 -5.23
N GLY A 115 18.59 -8.70 -4.31
CA GLY A 115 18.77 -9.34 -3.00
C GLY A 115 19.89 -8.69 -2.17
N LYS A 116 20.09 -7.37 -2.31
CA LYS A 116 21.20 -6.64 -1.66
C LYS A 116 20.73 -5.45 -0.85
N GLY A 117 21.45 -5.22 0.26
CA GLY A 117 21.21 -4.11 1.18
C GLY A 117 20.05 -4.36 2.13
N ASP A 118 19.81 -3.40 3.01
CA ASP A 118 18.77 -3.50 4.03
C ASP A 118 17.46 -2.90 3.50
N SER A 119 16.53 -3.75 3.09
CA SER A 119 15.20 -3.32 2.66
C SER A 119 14.42 -2.58 3.75
N LEU A 120 13.37 -1.85 3.38
CA LEU A 120 12.41 -1.24 4.30
C LEU A 120 11.39 -2.22 4.89
N VAL A 121 11.59 -3.53 4.75
CA VAL A 121 10.74 -4.52 5.44
C VAL A 121 10.82 -4.28 6.95
N GLY A 122 9.66 -4.08 7.59
CA GLY A 122 9.57 -3.78 9.03
C GLY A 122 9.98 -2.35 9.41
N LYS A 123 10.16 -1.45 8.44
CA LYS A 123 10.52 -0.03 8.67
C LYS A 123 9.60 0.88 7.86
N LEU A 124 9.06 1.92 8.49
CA LEU A 124 8.32 3.00 7.82
C LEU A 124 9.20 4.24 7.79
N ILE A 125 9.56 4.70 6.60
CA ILE A 125 10.11 6.03 6.43
C ILE A 125 8.94 7.01 6.39
N CYS A 126 9.00 8.06 7.20
CA CYS A 126 8.14 9.23 7.14
C CYS A 126 9.00 10.44 6.78
N PHE A 127 8.59 11.18 5.77
CA PHE A 127 9.30 12.35 5.27
C PHE A 127 8.41 13.58 5.33
N ASN A 128 8.79 14.56 6.15
CA ASN A 128 8.13 15.86 6.22
C ASN A 128 8.91 16.86 5.37
N THR A 129 8.31 17.35 4.28
CA THR A 129 9.01 18.24 3.34
C THR A 129 9.09 19.69 3.82
N LEU A 130 8.26 20.11 4.77
CA LEU A 130 8.31 21.48 5.31
C LEU A 130 9.56 21.68 6.17
N GLY A 131 9.88 20.69 7.01
CA GLY A 131 11.06 20.70 7.88
C GLY A 131 12.28 19.99 7.28
N MET A 132 12.13 19.28 6.15
CA MET A 132 13.15 18.38 5.59
C MET A 132 13.60 17.29 6.59
N GLU A 133 12.64 16.74 7.33
CA GLU A 133 12.88 15.74 8.37
C GLU A 133 12.51 14.34 7.89
N ILE A 134 13.43 13.38 8.10
CA ILE A 134 13.22 11.96 7.81
C ILE A 134 13.23 11.19 9.12
N ASN A 135 12.09 10.58 9.45
CA ASN A 135 11.95 9.71 10.60
C ASN A 135 11.77 8.26 10.13
N THR A 136 12.43 7.31 10.81
CA THR A 136 12.24 5.88 10.56
C THR A 136 11.57 5.23 11.77
N LEU A 137 10.38 4.70 11.56
CA LEU A 137 9.61 3.98 12.58
C LEU A 137 9.76 2.47 12.38
N LYS A 138 9.81 1.71 13.48
CA LYS A 138 9.79 0.24 13.41
C LYS A 138 8.35 -0.24 13.29
N LEU A 139 8.07 -0.97 12.22
CA LEU A 139 6.79 -1.64 12.02
C LEU A 139 6.88 -3.10 12.46
N LYS A 140 5.91 -3.54 13.26
CA LYS A 140 5.81 -4.92 13.74
C LYS A 140 4.62 -5.59 13.07
N ALA A 141 4.78 -6.88 12.77
CA ALA A 141 3.64 -7.71 12.39
C ALA A 141 2.70 -7.84 13.61
N ASP A 142 1.41 -7.72 13.36
CA ASP A 142 0.38 -7.96 14.38
C ASP A 142 -0.07 -9.43 14.29
N PRO A 143 0.11 -10.23 15.36
CA PRO A 143 -0.36 -11.62 15.40
C PRO A 143 -1.88 -11.76 15.19
N ALA A 144 -2.66 -10.72 15.51
CA ALA A 144 -4.11 -10.66 15.32
C ALA A 144 -4.53 -10.07 13.96
N CYS A 145 -3.59 -9.77 13.06
CA CYS A 145 -3.90 -9.18 11.77
C CYS A 145 -4.87 -10.08 10.96
N PRO A 146 -5.99 -9.55 10.45
CA PRO A 146 -7.00 -10.35 9.75
C PRO A 146 -6.52 -10.91 8.40
N MET A 147 -5.41 -10.40 7.85
CA MET A 147 -4.82 -10.89 6.60
C MET A 147 -3.60 -11.79 6.79
N CYS A 148 -2.67 -11.42 7.68
CA CYS A 148 -1.37 -12.09 7.79
C CYS A 148 -1.01 -12.59 9.20
N GLY A 149 -1.95 -12.48 10.14
CA GLY A 149 -1.80 -12.99 11.51
C GLY A 149 -1.87 -14.51 11.58
N GLU A 150 -1.87 -15.04 12.81
CA GLU A 150 -1.87 -16.50 13.05
C GLU A 150 -3.19 -17.17 12.65
N LYS A 151 -4.29 -16.43 12.72
CA LYS A 151 -5.65 -16.87 12.37
C LYS A 151 -6.28 -15.83 11.43
N PRO A 152 -5.86 -15.78 10.16
CA PRO A 152 -6.40 -14.81 9.21
C PRO A 152 -7.90 -15.08 9.01
N THR A 153 -8.68 -14.01 8.92
CA THR A 153 -10.14 -14.06 8.68
C THR A 153 -10.51 -13.62 7.27
N ILE A 154 -9.61 -12.93 6.58
CA ILE A 154 -9.79 -12.52 5.18
C ILE A 154 -9.06 -13.53 4.28
N HIS A 155 -9.83 -14.22 3.46
CA HIS A 155 -9.34 -15.26 2.55
C HIS A 155 -9.62 -14.97 1.07
N SER A 156 -10.42 -13.94 0.79
CA SER A 156 -10.84 -13.57 -0.55
C SER A 156 -10.82 -12.05 -0.70
N LEU A 157 -10.61 -11.60 -1.94
CA LEU A 157 -10.66 -10.19 -2.27
C LEU A 157 -12.12 -9.73 -2.38
N ILE A 158 -12.39 -8.53 -1.89
CA ILE A 158 -13.68 -7.85 -2.03
C ILE A 158 -13.49 -6.56 -2.83
N ASP A 159 -14.56 -6.04 -3.41
CA ASP A 159 -14.53 -4.68 -3.96
C ASP A 159 -14.58 -3.67 -2.81
N TYR A 160 -13.44 -3.04 -2.54
CA TYR A 160 -13.32 -2.09 -1.44
C TYR A 160 -14.06 -0.78 -1.71
N GLU A 161 -14.36 -0.45 -2.96
CA GLU A 161 -15.19 0.73 -3.23
C GLU A 161 -16.62 0.48 -2.79
N GLU A 162 -17.19 -0.67 -3.19
CA GLU A 162 -18.53 -1.07 -2.76
C GLU A 162 -18.59 -1.18 -1.22
N PHE A 163 -17.58 -1.81 -0.61
CA PHE A 163 -17.50 -1.92 0.86
C PHE A 163 -17.42 -0.56 1.57
N CYS A 164 -16.56 0.36 1.09
CA CYS A 164 -16.43 1.68 1.67
C CYS A 164 -17.69 2.54 1.44
N SER A 165 -18.30 2.47 0.25
CA SER A 165 -19.54 3.19 -0.07
C SER A 165 -20.73 2.72 0.76
N LEU A 166 -20.84 1.41 1.05
CA LEU A 166 -21.88 0.86 1.91
C LEU A 166 -21.75 1.35 3.37
N ARG A 167 -20.52 1.45 3.91
CA ARG A 167 -20.29 2.01 5.26
C ARG A 167 -20.57 3.52 5.32
N ALA A 168 -20.27 4.25 4.25
CA ALA A 168 -20.59 5.68 4.14
C ALA A 168 -22.09 5.94 4.24
N ALA A 169 -22.90 5.15 3.53
CA ALA A 169 -24.35 5.26 3.54
C ALA A 169 -24.95 4.91 4.92
N ALA A 170 -24.37 3.95 5.63
CA ALA A 170 -24.80 3.56 6.97
C ALA A 170 -24.48 4.61 8.06
N HIS A 171 -23.49 5.48 7.86
CA HIS A 171 -23.16 6.57 8.79
C HIS A 171 -23.90 7.89 8.49
N ALA A 172 -24.52 8.00 7.31
CA ALA A 172 -25.31 9.17 6.90
C ALA A 172 -26.81 9.07 7.25
N ALA A 173 -27.24 7.98 7.90
CA ALA A 173 -28.62 7.69 8.32
C ALA A 173 -28.75 7.69 9.84
#